data_AF-A0A2D9TFB2-F1
#
_entry.id   AF-A0A2D9TFB2-F1
#
_cell.length_a   1.000
_cell.length_b   1.000
_cell.length_c   1.000
_cell.angle_alpha   90.00
_cell.angle_beta   90.00
_cell.angle_gamma   90.00
#
_symmetry.space_group_name_H-M   'P 1'
#
loop_
_entity.id
_entity.type
_entity.pdbx_description
1 polymer ?
#
loop_
_entity_poly.entity_id
_entity_poly.type
_entity_poly.pdbx_seq_one_letter_code
_entity_poly.pdbx_strand_id
1 'polypeptide(L)'
;MARPSGPKTRNSGQWSESKFNSFIRNQLRGATRKWGPISQVKKEANISRGNYKCAGCGEIVPPTIKVGRKRMNNVFVDHIEPIVDPKVGFTSFDDYIDRMFCEKDNLQLLCGPCHDVKSMQERQTAKERRQGEKDGS
;
A
#
# COMPACT_ATOMS: atom_id res chain seq x y z
N MET A 1 -26.51 8.22 -4.68
CA MET A 1 -26.95 6.85 -5.01
C MET A 1 -25.77 5.90 -4.88
N ALA A 2 -25.93 4.75 -4.22
CA ALA A 2 -24.87 3.76 -4.12
C ALA A 2 -24.63 3.11 -5.49
N ARG A 3 -23.36 2.87 -5.86
CA ARG A 3 -23.02 2.21 -7.13
C ARG A 3 -23.60 0.78 -7.11
N PRO A 4 -24.34 0.36 -8.15
CA PRO A 4 -24.93 -0.98 -8.17
C PRO A 4 -23.83 -2.06 -8.09
N SER A 5 -24.10 -3.11 -7.31
CA SER A 5 -23.20 -4.25 -7.22
C SER A 5 -23.17 -5.00 -8.55
N GLY A 6 -21.98 -5.43 -8.98
CA GLY A 6 -21.84 -6.32 -10.13
C GLY A 6 -22.45 -7.71 -9.89
N PRO A 7 -22.50 -8.55 -10.94
CA PRO A 7 -23.06 -9.90 -10.86
C PRO A 7 -22.31 -10.76 -9.82
N LYS A 8 -23.05 -11.63 -9.13
CA LYS A 8 -22.50 -12.50 -8.08
C LYS A 8 -22.06 -13.84 -8.66
N THR A 9 -20.83 -13.91 -9.14
CA THR A 9 -20.25 -15.09 -9.81
C THR A 9 -19.37 -15.94 -8.90
N ARG A 10 -19.07 -15.49 -7.66
CA ARG A 10 -18.11 -16.12 -6.74
C ARG A 10 -18.75 -16.53 -5.43
N ASN A 11 -18.02 -17.36 -4.66
CA ASN A 11 -18.41 -17.80 -3.32
C ASN A 11 -19.87 -18.32 -3.29
N SER A 12 -20.14 -19.36 -4.08
CA SER A 12 -21.48 -19.95 -4.23
C SER A 12 -22.58 -18.92 -4.55
N GLY A 13 -22.29 -18.01 -5.48
CA GLY A 13 -23.23 -16.96 -5.93
C GLY A 13 -23.48 -15.84 -4.92
N GLN A 14 -22.66 -15.71 -3.88
CA GLN A 14 -22.83 -14.68 -2.85
C GLN A 14 -22.02 -13.42 -3.14
N TRP A 15 -20.89 -13.54 -3.83
CA TRP A 15 -19.92 -12.45 -3.99
C TRP A 15 -19.76 -12.05 -5.46
N SER A 16 -19.65 -10.74 -5.70
CA SER A 16 -19.14 -10.20 -6.96
C SER A 16 -17.63 -10.45 -7.09
N GLU A 17 -17.11 -10.37 -8.32
CA GLU A 17 -15.66 -10.39 -8.58
C GLU A 17 -14.92 -9.33 -7.75
N SER A 18 -15.49 -8.12 -7.62
CA SER A 18 -14.87 -7.04 -6.82
C SER A 18 -14.74 -7.39 -5.34
N LYS A 19 -15.73 -8.09 -4.77
CA LYS A 19 -15.70 -8.55 -3.37
C LYS A 19 -14.69 -9.68 -3.19
N PHE A 20 -14.66 -10.64 -4.12
CA PHE A 20 -13.65 -11.70 -4.15
C PHE A 20 -12.23 -11.12 -4.24
N ASN A 21 -11.98 -10.18 -5.15
CA ASN A 21 -10.67 -9.57 -5.31
C ASN A 21 -10.23 -8.80 -4.06
N SER A 22 -11.16 -8.11 -3.40
CA SER A 22 -10.88 -7.43 -2.13
C SER A 22 -10.51 -8.40 -1.02
N PHE A 23 -11.20 -9.55 -0.95
CA PHE A 23 -10.87 -10.63 -0.01
C PHE A 23 -9.45 -11.14 -0.24
N ILE A 24 -9.09 -11.54 -1.46
CA ILE A 24 -7.75 -12.06 -1.77
C ILE A 24 -6.66 -11.03 -1.45
N ARG A 25 -6.83 -9.77 -1.88
CA ARG A 25 -5.86 -8.69 -1.59
C ARG A 25 -5.66 -8.48 -0.09
N ASN A 26 -6.70 -8.59 0.72
CA ASN A 26 -6.60 -8.47 2.17
C ASN A 26 -5.75 -9.60 2.77
N GLN A 27 -5.93 -10.84 2.29
CA GLN A 27 -5.13 -11.98 2.75
C GLN A 27 -3.66 -11.81 2.37
N LEU A 28 -3.38 -11.38 1.13
CA LEU A 28 -2.03 -11.11 0.66
C LEU A 28 -1.34 -9.99 1.48
N ARG A 29 -2.05 -8.88 1.75
CA ARG A 29 -1.54 -7.80 2.64
C ARG A 29 -1.29 -8.27 4.07
N GLY A 30 -2.01 -9.28 4.55
CA GLY A 30 -1.71 -9.93 5.82
C GLY A 30 -0.38 -10.68 5.77
N ALA A 31 -0.13 -11.39 4.66
CA ALA A 31 1.09 -12.16 4.43
C ALA A 31 2.33 -11.28 4.26
N THR A 32 2.23 -10.09 3.65
CA THR A 32 3.39 -9.18 3.49
C THR A 32 4.06 -8.82 4.80
N ARG A 33 3.32 -8.76 5.92
CA ARG A 33 3.89 -8.49 7.25
C ARG A 33 4.90 -9.55 7.70
N LYS A 34 4.84 -10.75 7.12
CA LYS A 34 5.77 -11.86 7.36
C LYS A 34 6.91 -11.91 6.33
N TRP A 35 6.91 -11.02 5.35
CA TRP A 35 7.92 -10.98 4.31
C TRP A 35 9.26 -10.48 4.86
N GLY A 36 10.31 -11.28 4.65
CA GLY A 36 11.63 -11.04 5.22
C GLY A 36 12.21 -9.65 4.88
N PRO A 37 12.22 -9.24 3.60
CA PRO A 37 12.72 -7.93 3.18
C PRO A 37 12.11 -6.72 3.91
N ILE A 38 10.83 -6.77 4.28
CA ILE A 38 10.20 -5.69 5.07
C ILE A 38 10.90 -5.52 6.43
N SER A 39 11.23 -6.64 7.08
CA SER A 39 11.95 -6.62 8.35
C SER A 39 13.40 -6.16 8.18
N GLN A 40 14.03 -6.50 7.05
CA GLN A 40 15.38 -6.08 6.72
C GLN A 40 15.47 -4.56 6.54
N VAL A 41 14.62 -3.96 5.69
CA VAL A 41 14.59 -2.50 5.47
C VAL A 41 14.33 -1.75 6.76
N LYS A 42 13.42 -2.24 7.59
CA LYS A 42 13.14 -1.62 8.90
C LYS A 42 14.35 -1.68 9.83
N LYS A 43 15.12 -2.77 9.80
CA LYS A 43 16.35 -2.92 10.60
C LYS A 43 17.46 -2.01 10.08
N GLU A 44 17.65 -1.93 8.76
CA GLU A 44 18.65 -1.07 8.12
C GLU A 44 18.37 0.43 8.40
N ALA A 45 17.11 0.83 8.44
CA ALA A 45 16.71 2.18 8.80
C ALA A 45 16.84 2.50 10.30
N ASN A 46 17.12 1.53 11.18
CA ASN A 46 17.25 1.77 12.62
C ASN A 46 18.62 2.39 12.95
N ILE A 47 18.62 3.63 13.43
CA ILE A 47 19.84 4.36 13.80
C ILE A 47 20.18 4.15 15.27
N SER A 48 19.16 4.13 16.13
CA SER A 48 19.30 3.83 17.56
C SER A 48 17.98 3.30 18.13
N ARG A 49 17.97 2.90 19.41
CA ARG A 49 16.79 2.31 20.05
C ARG A 49 15.59 3.26 19.95
N GLY A 50 14.60 2.87 19.15
CA GLY A 50 13.38 3.65 18.95
C GLY A 50 13.52 4.87 18.03
N ASN A 51 14.55 4.90 17.17
CA ASN A 51 14.79 5.97 16.21
C ASN A 51 15.12 5.39 14.83
N TYR A 52 14.41 5.85 13.81
CA TYR A 52 14.51 5.35 12.44
C TYR A 52 14.75 6.49 11.47
N LYS A 53 15.63 6.28 10.48
CA LYS A 53 15.88 7.25 9.41
C LYS A 53 14.80 7.10 8.33
N CYS A 54 14.07 8.18 8.06
CA CYS A 54 13.11 8.24 6.97
C CYS A 54 13.84 8.38 5.63
N ALA A 55 13.47 7.56 4.63
CA ALA A 55 14.01 7.67 3.28
C ALA A 55 13.48 8.91 2.53
N GLY A 56 12.27 9.36 2.85
CA GLY A 56 11.62 10.49 2.15
C GLY A 56 12.17 11.86 2.55
N CYS A 57 12.31 12.12 3.86
CA CYS A 57 12.79 13.41 4.37
C CYS A 57 14.21 13.37 4.95
N GLY A 58 14.82 12.18 5.12
CA GLY A 58 16.15 12.03 5.72
C GLY A 58 16.21 12.14 7.25
N GLU A 59 15.13 12.62 7.87
CA GLU A 59 15.05 12.86 9.32
C GLU A 59 15.00 11.57 10.14
N ILE A 60 15.48 11.67 11.39
CA ILE A 60 15.39 10.61 12.39
C ILE A 60 14.06 10.76 13.13
N VAL A 61 13.18 9.76 13.02
CA VAL A 61 11.83 9.79 13.55
C VAL A 61 11.56 8.66 14.55
N PRO A 62 10.70 8.88 15.56
CA PRO A 62 10.26 7.80 16.44
C PRO A 62 9.30 6.86 15.71
N PRO A 63 9.21 5.57 16.11
CA PRO A 63 8.33 4.59 15.48
C PRO A 63 6.85 4.87 15.70
N THR A 64 6.52 5.66 16.72
CA THR A 64 5.15 6.03 17.07
C THR A 64 5.06 7.49 17.50
N ILE A 65 3.95 8.14 17.18
CA ILE A 65 3.61 9.50 17.63
C ILE A 65 2.33 9.47 18.46
N LYS A 66 2.12 10.49 19.30
CA LYS A 66 0.86 10.69 20.01
C LYS A 66 -0.01 11.66 19.21
N VAL A 67 -1.22 11.24 18.85
CA VAL A 67 -2.25 12.09 18.25
C VAL A 67 -3.42 12.13 19.22
N GLY A 68 -3.55 13.25 19.93
CA GLY A 68 -4.43 13.38 21.09
C GLY A 68 -4.09 12.35 22.17
N ARG A 69 -5.06 11.51 22.55
CA ARG A 69 -4.89 10.45 23.57
C ARG A 69 -4.39 9.11 23.01
N LYS A 70 -4.24 8.97 21.69
CA LYS A 70 -3.89 7.70 21.04
C LYS A 70 -2.44 7.70 20.56
N ARG A 71 -1.75 6.58 20.73
CA ARG A 71 -0.44 6.33 20.12
C ARG A 71 -0.66 5.67 18.76
N MET A 72 -0.06 6.23 17.72
CA MET A 72 -0.17 5.76 16.35
C MET A 72 1.20 5.42 15.79
N ASN A 73 1.26 4.46 14.86
CA ASN A 73 2.49 4.17 14.13
C ASN A 73 2.88 5.40 13.29
N ASN A 74 4.17 5.70 13.29
CA ASN A 74 4.76 6.82 12.55
C ASN A 74 5.79 6.35 11.52
N VAL A 75 6.11 5.06 11.47
CA VAL A 75 7.04 4.50 10.49
C VAL A 75 6.35 3.37 9.73
N PHE A 76 6.49 3.40 8.42
CA PHE A 76 5.86 2.47 7.49
C PHE A 76 6.93 2.00 6.50
N VAL A 77 6.98 0.70 6.24
CA VAL A 77 7.76 0.18 5.11
C VAL A 77 6.83 0.16 3.92
N ASP A 78 7.23 0.85 2.87
CA ASP A 78 6.41 1.15 1.70
C ASP A 78 7.15 0.78 0.42
N HIS A 79 6.41 0.43 -0.62
CA HIS A 79 6.97 0.06 -1.91
C HIS A 79 7.40 1.31 -2.69
N ILE A 80 8.61 1.34 -3.24
CA ILE A 80 9.06 2.48 -4.07
C ILE A 80 8.23 2.54 -5.34
N GLU A 81 8.21 1.45 -6.10
CA GLU A 81 7.27 1.19 -7.17
C GLU A 81 5.98 0.58 -6.59
N PRO A 82 4.83 1.22 -6.79
CA PRO A 82 3.59 0.78 -6.16
C PRO A 82 3.15 -0.60 -6.65
N ILE A 83 2.60 -1.40 -5.73
CA ILE A 83 2.07 -2.74 -6.00
C ILE A 83 1.03 -2.73 -7.13
N VAL A 84 0.21 -1.67 -7.18
CA VAL A 84 -0.69 -1.40 -8.29
C VAL A 84 -0.25 -0.10 -8.90
N ASP A 85 0.22 -0.13 -10.14
CA ASP A 85 0.58 1.08 -10.86
C ASP A 85 -0.65 2.02 -10.95
N PRO A 86 -0.59 3.25 -10.41
CA PRO A 86 -1.68 4.21 -10.49
C PRO A 86 -2.11 4.53 -11.92
N LYS A 87 -1.19 4.47 -12.89
CA LYS A 87 -1.38 4.80 -14.31
C LYS A 87 -1.97 3.66 -15.13
N VAL A 88 -1.79 2.41 -14.69
CA VAL A 88 -2.34 1.22 -15.38
C VAL A 88 -3.56 0.67 -14.64
N GLY A 89 -3.53 0.69 -13.31
CA GLY A 89 -4.50 0.02 -12.45
C GLY A 89 -4.14 -1.44 -12.23
N PHE A 90 -5.13 -2.23 -11.84
CA PHE A 90 -4.94 -3.65 -11.56
C PHE A 90 -4.97 -4.45 -12.86
N THR A 91 -3.97 -5.29 -13.06
CA THR A 91 -3.75 -6.15 -14.24
C THR A 91 -4.17 -7.59 -13.93
N SER A 92 -3.38 -8.31 -13.14
CA SER A 92 -3.60 -9.70 -12.73
C SER A 92 -3.16 -9.92 -11.27
N PHE A 93 -3.48 -11.10 -10.72
CA PHE A 93 -2.94 -11.47 -9.41
C PHE A 93 -1.47 -11.84 -9.45
N ASP A 94 -0.96 -12.33 -10.58
CA ASP A 94 0.45 -12.69 -10.74
C ASP A 94 1.32 -11.42 -10.65
N ASP A 95 1.05 -10.40 -11.45
CA ASP A 95 1.75 -9.10 -11.38
C ASP A 95 1.57 -8.44 -10.01
N TYR A 96 0.40 -8.58 -9.39
CA TYR A 96 0.16 -8.06 -8.04
C TYR A 96 1.02 -8.77 -6.99
N ILE A 97 1.21 -10.09 -7.09
CA ILE A 97 2.02 -10.89 -6.17
C ILE A 97 3.50 -10.57 -6.38
N ASP A 98 3.96 -10.55 -7.63
CA ASP A 98 5.36 -10.26 -7.98
C ASP A 98 5.81 -8.88 -7.47
N ARG A 99 4.96 -7.86 -7.66
CA ARG A 99 5.24 -6.50 -7.13
C ARG A 99 5.12 -6.42 -5.62
N MET A 100 4.18 -7.17 -5.02
CA MET A 100 3.92 -7.12 -3.59
C MET A 100 5.06 -7.74 -2.77
N PHE A 101 5.59 -8.87 -3.22
CA PHE A 101 6.66 -9.62 -2.56
C PHE A 101 8.01 -9.36 -3.22
N CYS A 102 8.33 -8.08 -3.40
CA CYS A 102 9.59 -7.64 -3.97
C CYS A 102 10.77 -7.75 -2.98
N GLU A 103 11.98 -7.71 -3.52
CA GLU A 103 13.20 -7.59 -2.75
C GLU A 103 13.35 -6.20 -2.13
N LYS A 104 14.30 -6.08 -1.19
CA LYS A 104 14.51 -4.85 -0.41
C LYS A 104 14.75 -3.60 -1.25
N ASP A 105 15.27 -3.76 -2.46
CA ASP A 105 15.60 -2.66 -3.37
C ASP A 105 14.37 -1.87 -3.83
N ASN A 106 13.18 -2.47 -3.75
CA ASN A 106 11.91 -1.80 -4.06
C ASN A 106 11.12 -1.44 -2.78
N LEU A 107 11.77 -1.39 -1.62
CA LEU A 107 11.16 -1.07 -0.34
C LEU A 107 11.90 0.09 0.35
N GLN A 108 11.15 0.95 1.03
CA GLN A 108 11.70 2.10 1.76
C GLN A 108 10.96 2.33 3.08
N LEU A 109 11.67 2.80 4.11
CA LEU A 109 11.04 3.23 5.36
C LEU A 109 10.66 4.71 5.29
N LEU A 110 9.38 5.01 5.41
CA LEU A 110 8.83 6.37 5.42
C LEU A 110 8.22 6.70 6.78
N CYS A 111 8.36 7.97 7.19
CA CYS A 111 7.58 8.51 8.29
C CYS A 111 6.11 8.71 7.87
N GLY A 112 5.19 8.84 8.82
CA GLY A 112 3.75 9.03 8.56
C GLY A 112 3.46 10.15 7.56
N PRO A 113 3.99 11.37 7.77
CA PRO A 113 3.81 12.48 6.83
C PRO A 113 4.30 12.18 5.40
N CYS A 114 5.50 11.62 5.24
CA CYS A 114 6.04 11.28 3.91
C CYS A 114 5.20 10.18 3.23
N HIS A 115 4.81 9.16 3.99
CA HIS A 115 3.96 8.08 3.49
C HIS A 115 2.58 8.59 3.04
N ASP A 116 2.00 9.53 3.80
CA ASP A 116 0.70 10.14 3.45
C ASP A 116 0.80 10.97 2.17
N VAL A 117 1.85 11.77 2.00
CA VAL A 117 2.11 12.53 0.77
C VAL A 117 2.22 11.60 -0.44
N LYS A 118 3.03 10.53 -0.34
CA LYS A 118 3.16 9.54 -1.41
C LYS A 118 1.82 8.88 -1.75
N SER A 119 1.11 8.40 -0.72
CA SER A 119 -0.21 7.79 -0.87
C SER A 119 -1.23 8.73 -1.53
N MET A 120 -1.18 10.03 -1.22
CA MET A 120 -2.06 11.03 -1.83
C MET A 120 -1.75 11.23 -3.32
N GLN A 121 -0.47 11.33 -3.68
CA GLN A 121 -0.03 11.48 -5.07
C GLN A 121 -0.47 10.29 -5.92
N GLU A 122 -0.24 9.06 -5.45
CA GLU A 122 -0.66 7.84 -6.13
C GLU A 122 -2.19 7.78 -6.33
N ARG A 123 -2.96 8.18 -5.31
CA ARG A 123 -4.43 8.24 -5.40
C ARG A 123 -4.89 9.27 -6.42
N GLN A 124 -4.21 10.41 -6.50
CA GLN A 124 -4.53 11.47 -7.46
C GLN A 124 -4.28 10.98 -8.89
N THR A 125 -3.13 10.36 -9.17
CA THR A 125 -2.86 9.75 -10.48
C THR A 125 -3.89 8.67 -10.84
N ALA A 126 -4.25 7.81 -9.89
CA ALA A 126 -5.27 6.78 -10.12
C ALA A 126 -6.67 7.37 -10.37
N LYS A 127 -6.98 8.54 -9.79
CA LYS A 127 -8.23 9.27 -10.02
C LYS A 127 -8.25 9.86 -11.43
N GLU A 128 -7.16 10.50 -11.84
CA GLU A 128 -7.00 11.10 -13.17
C GLU A 128 -7.15 10.06 -14.28
N ARG A 129 -6.47 8.91 -14.16
CA ARG A 129 -6.63 7.78 -15.08
C ARG A 129 -8.10 7.35 -15.23
N ARG A 130 -8.80 7.13 -14.10
CA ARG A 130 -10.20 6.70 -14.10
C ARG A 130 -11.15 7.75 -14.66
N GLN A 131 -10.78 9.02 -14.61
CA GLN A 131 -11.56 10.09 -15.21
C GLN A 131 -11.36 10.09 -16.73
N GLY A 132 -10.11 10.02 -17.20
CA GLY A 132 -9.80 9.91 -18.62
C GLY A 132 -10.43 8.69 -19.31
N GLU A 133 -10.48 7.54 -18.63
CA GLU A 133 -11.17 6.34 -19.13
C GLU A 133 -12.68 6.51 -19.30
N LYS A 134 -13.31 7.40 -18.52
CA LYS A 134 -14.75 7.66 -18.64
C LYS A 134 -15.06 8.70 -19.72
N ASP A 135 -14.19 9.70 -19.84
CA ASP A 135 -14.39 10.78 -20.80
C ASP A 135 -14.12 10.31 -22.25
N GLY A 136 -13.38 9.21 -22.41
CA GLY A 136 -13.12 8.55 -23.70
C GLY A 136 -13.98 7.32 -24.02
N SER A 137 -14.97 6.96 -23.19
CA SER A 137 -15.86 5.79 -23.37
C SER A 137 -17.31 6.20 -23.58
#